data_AF-A0A7H0SQ82-F1
#
_entry.id   AF-A0A7H0SQ82-F1
#
_cell.length_a   1.000
_cell.length_b   1.000
_cell.length_c   1.000
_cell.angle_alpha   90.00
_cell.angle_beta   90.00
_cell.angle_gamma   90.00
#
_symmetry.space_group_name_H-M   'P 1'
#
loop_
_entity.id
_entity.type
_entity.pdbx_description
1 polymer ?
#
loop_
_entity_poly.entity_id
_entity_poly.type
_entity_poly.pdbx_seq_one_letter_code
_entity_poly.pdbx_strand_id
1 'polypeptide(L)'
;MFTKQFGIDLAERAIKTFAQALIATIAVGTPIFAIDWQSGIGVAATAAVLSILTSIGSAGIGDRDTAAMLPTGENTAGRHSL
;
A
#
# COMPACT_ATOMS: atom_id res chain seq x y z
N MET A 1 1.64 -11.45 12.09
CA MET A 1 2.54 -12.44 11.43
C MET A 1 2.77 -12.03 9.98
N PHE A 2 4.03 -11.95 9.50
CA PHE A 2 4.32 -11.64 8.09
C PHE A 2 3.85 -12.78 7.18
N THR A 3 2.59 -12.71 6.74
CA THR A 3 2.00 -13.67 5.81
C THR A 3 2.52 -13.42 4.39
N LYS A 4 2.46 -14.45 3.54
CA LYS A 4 2.78 -14.29 2.11
C LYS A 4 1.96 -13.17 1.47
N GLN A 5 0.70 -13.00 1.90
CA GLN A 5 -0.18 -11.93 1.45
C GLN A 5 0.38 -10.55 1.78
N PHE A 6 0.86 -10.32 3.00
CA PHE A 6 1.48 -9.05 3.38
C PHE A 6 2.67 -8.70 2.49
N GLY A 7 3.51 -9.69 2.16
CA GLY A 7 4.65 -9.48 1.25
C GLY A 7 4.22 -9.11 -0.17
N ILE A 8 3.14 -9.71 -0.68
CA ILE A 8 2.58 -9.39 -2.00
C ILE A 8 1.99 -7.98 -2.00
N ASP A 9 1.19 -7.64 -0.99
CA ASP A 9 0.56 -6.31 -0.86
C ASP A 9 1.62 -5.22 -0.70
N LEU A 10 2.69 -5.48 0.06
CA LEU A 10 3.85 -4.61 0.21
C LEU A 10 4.53 -4.36 -1.14
N ALA A 11 4.80 -5.42 -1.90
CA ALA A 11 5.47 -5.33 -3.19
C ALA A 11 4.62 -4.55 -4.21
N GLU A 12 3.31 -4.82 -4.27
CA GLU A 12 2.38 -4.08 -5.13
C GLU A 12 2.41 -2.58 -4.80
N ARG A 13 2.35 -2.23 -3.52
CA ARG A 13 2.42 -0.82 -3.06
C ARG A 13 3.75 -0.18 -3.43
N ALA A 14 4.87 -0.86 -3.20
CA ALA A 14 6.19 -0.34 -3.53
C ALA A 14 6.35 -0.10 -5.04
N ILE A 15 5.92 -1.04 -5.89
CA ILE A 15 5.97 -0.92 -7.35
C ILE A 15 5.08 0.22 -7.84
N LYS A 16 3.86 0.34 -7.29
CA LYS A 16 2.94 1.43 -7.63
C LYS A 16 3.53 2.79 -7.25
N THR A 17 4.11 2.90 -6.06
CA THR A 17 4.80 4.13 -5.63
C THR A 17 6.00 4.45 -6.53
N PHE A 18 6.81 3.45 -6.88
CA PHE A 18 7.93 3.63 -7.81
C PHE A 18 7.46 4.18 -9.16
N ALA A 19 6.47 3.54 -9.78
CA ALA A 19 5.95 3.96 -11.08
C ALA A 19 5.37 5.37 -11.03
N GLN A 20 4.57 5.67 -10.01
CA GLN A 20 3.97 7.00 -9.85
C GLN A 20 5.02 8.08 -9.63
N ALA A 21 6.05 7.81 -8.81
CA ALA A 21 7.14 8.75 -8.58
C ALA A 21 8.00 8.95 -9.84
N LEU A 22 8.30 7.88 -10.57
CA LEU A 22 9.06 7.96 -11.82
C LEU A 22 8.31 8.81 -12.86
N ILE A 23 7.02 8.54 -13.05
CA ILE A 23 6.16 9.31 -13.96
C ILE A 23 6.16 10.81 -13.57
N ALA A 24 6.15 11.13 -12.28
CA ALA A 24 6.17 12.52 -11.80
C ALA A 24 7.48 13.26 -12.16
N THR A 25 8.58 12.55 -12.43
CA THR A 25 9.85 13.15 -12.86
C THR A 25 9.93 13.41 -14.37
N ILE A 26 8.98 12.89 -15.15
CA ILE A 26 8.99 13.01 -16.60
C ILE A 26 8.27 14.29 -17.02
N ALA A 27 9.00 15.19 -17.68
CA ALA A 27 8.44 16.42 -18.23
C ALA A 27 7.78 16.17 -19.60
N VAL A 28 6.49 16.52 -19.71
CA VAL A 28 5.75 16.46 -20.98
C VAL A 28 6.41 17.40 -21.99
N GLY A 29 6.67 16.89 -23.20
CA GLY A 29 7.37 17.63 -24.26
C GLY A 29 8.88 17.34 -24.34
N THR A 30 9.44 16.58 -23.41
CA THR A 30 10.83 16.10 -23.50
C THR A 30 10.90 14.75 -24.22
N PRO A 31 11.75 14.58 -25.25
CA PRO A 31 11.96 13.28 -25.88
C PRO A 31 12.41 12.22 -24.88
N ILE A 32 11.96 10.97 -25.04
CA ILE A 32 12.20 9.90 -24.06
C ILE A 32 13.69 9.63 -23.76
N PHE A 33 14.56 9.83 -24.75
CA PHE A 33 16.01 9.66 -24.63
C PHE A 33 16.73 10.90 -24.06
N ALA A 34 16.04 12.03 -23.92
CA ALA A 34 16.56 13.26 -23.34
C ALA A 34 16.11 13.46 -21.87
N ILE A 35 15.32 12.53 -21.33
CA ILE A 35 14.93 12.52 -19.91
C ILE A 35 16.15 12.18 -19.05
N ASP A 36 16.32 12.88 -17.93
CA ASP A 36 17.29 12.53 -16.89
C ASP A 36 16.83 11.28 -16.12
N TRP A 37 17.10 10.11 -16.69
CA TRP A 37 16.79 8.81 -16.11
C TRP A 37 17.50 8.56 -14.79
N GLN A 38 18.70 9.12 -14.61
CA GLN A 38 19.49 8.88 -13.40
C GLN A 38 18.79 9.51 -12.19
N SER A 39 18.41 10.78 -12.30
CA SER A 39 17.66 11.46 -11.24
C SER A 39 16.26 10.87 -11.08
N GLY A 40 15.55 10.59 -12.19
CA GLY A 40 14.20 10.03 -12.16
C GLY A 40 14.12 8.69 -11.43
N ILE A 41 15.01 7.75 -11.76
CA ILE A 41 15.09 6.44 -11.10
C ILE A 41 15.51 6.61 -9.63
N GLY A 42 16.44 7.51 -9.32
CA GLY A 42 16.87 7.78 -7.94
C GLY A 42 15.73 8.28 -7.05
N VAL A 43 14.91 9.22 -7.55
CA VAL A 43 13.73 9.72 -6.84
C VAL A 43 12.69 8.61 -6.66
N ALA A 44 12.40 7.87 -7.73
CA ALA A 44 11.42 6.79 -7.69
C ALA A 44 11.83 5.65 -6.73
N ALA A 45 13.11 5.28 -6.71
CA ALA A 45 13.67 4.31 -5.79
C ALA A 45 13.55 4.78 -4.33
N THR A 46 13.86 6.05 -4.05
CA THR A 46 13.69 6.64 -2.72
C THR A 46 12.24 6.56 -2.26
N ALA A 47 11.29 6.91 -3.12
CA ALA A 47 9.87 6.82 -2.82
C ALA A 47 9.41 5.38 -2.54
N ALA A 48 9.90 4.41 -3.31
CA ALA A 48 9.61 2.99 -3.09
C ALA A 48 10.16 2.49 -1.75
N VAL A 49 11.39 2.87 -1.38
CA VAL A 49 11.98 2.55 -0.07
C VAL A 49 11.16 3.14 1.07
N LEU A 50 10.75 4.40 0.97
CA LEU A 50 9.87 5.03 1.96
C LEU A 50 8.53 4.30 2.10
N SER A 51 7.95 3.84 0.97
CA SER A 51 6.72 3.03 0.96
C SER A 51 6.90 1.72 1.72
N ILE A 52 8.02 1.04 1.48
CA ILE A 52 8.36 -0.22 2.17
C ILE A 52 8.53 0.03 3.68
N LEU A 53 9.34 1.03 4.06
CA LEU A 53 9.59 1.36 5.47
C LEU A 53 8.30 1.73 6.20
N THR A 54 7.43 2.52 5.56
CA THR A 54 6.13 2.90 6.13
C THR A 54 5.22 1.69 6.34
N SER A 55 5.22 0.75 5.40
CA SER A 55 4.41 -0.47 5.50
C SER A 55 4.94 -1.41 6.59
N ILE A 56 6.27 -1.50 6.78
CA ILE A 56 6.87 -2.25 7.89
C ILE A 56 6.53 -1.58 9.23
N GLY A 57 6.66 -0.26 9.33
CA GLY A 57 6.27 0.49 10.53
C GLY A 57 4.78 0.33 10.86
N SER A 58 3.92 0.38 9.84
CA SER A 58 2.48 0.17 9.97
C SER A 58 2.14 -1.28 10.36
N ALA A 59 2.88 -2.27 9.90
CA ALA A 59 2.69 -3.67 10.29
C ALA A 59 2.92 -3.90 11.79
N GLY A 60 3.82 -3.13 12.41
CA GLY A 60 4.04 -3.16 13.86
C GLY A 60 2.98 -2.40 14.68
N ILE A 61 2.23 -1.50 14.05
CA ILE A 61 1.18 -0.68 14.69
C ILE A 61 -0.24 -1.25 14.42
N GLY A 62 -0.39 -2.04 13.36
CA GLY A 62 -1.66 -2.58 12.86
C GLY A 62 -2.05 -3.98 13.35
N ASP A 63 -1.23 -4.65 14.18
CA ASP A 63 -1.62 -5.92 14.84
C ASP A 63 -2.50 -5.63 16.08
N ARG A 64 -3.66 -5.00 15.85
CA ARG A 64 -4.76 -4.85 16.81
C ARG A 64 -6.10 -4.94 16.07
N ASP A 65 -6.54 -6.15 15.72
CA ASP A 65 -7.93 -6.64 15.64
C ASP A 65 -9.11 -5.79 15.08
N THR A 66 -8.96 -4.58 14.50
CA THR A 66 -10.11 -3.65 14.44
C THR A 66 -10.18 -2.73 13.21
N ALA A 67 -10.71 -3.23 12.08
CA ALA A 67 -11.33 -2.29 11.14
C ALA A 67 -12.64 -2.78 10.48
N ALA A 68 -12.99 -4.07 10.57
CA ALA A 68 -14.25 -4.54 9.95
C ALA A 68 -15.03 -5.63 10.71
N MET A 69 -14.53 -6.18 11.82
CA MET A 69 -15.38 -6.99 12.68
C MET A 69 -16.18 -6.07 13.59
N LEU A 70 -17.30 -5.55 13.08
CA LEU A 70 -18.39 -5.12 13.93
C LEU A 70 -18.96 -6.37 14.62
N PRO A 71 -18.95 -6.50 15.94
CA PRO A 71 -19.81 -7.45 16.63
C PRO A 71 -21.17 -6.76 16.86
N THR A 72 -22.18 -6.97 16.01
CA THR A 72 -23.60 -6.67 16.29
C THR A 72 -24.49 -7.26 15.18
N GLY A 73 -25.33 -8.28 15.36
CA GLY A 73 -25.66 -9.05 16.54
C GLY A 73 -26.27 -10.39 16.12
N GLU A 74 -25.79 -11.45 16.76
CA GLU A 74 -26.56 -12.67 16.94
C GLU A 74 -27.75 -12.32 17.85
N ASN A 75 -28.92 -12.05 17.26
CA ASN A 75 -30.19 -12.04 17.98
C ASN A 75 -30.82 -13.43 17.88
N THR A 76 -30.27 -14.38 18.64
CA THR A 76 -31.01 -15.56 19.05
C THR A 76 -31.90 -15.17 20.24
N ALA A 77 -33.14 -14.72 20.00
CA ALA A 77 -34.17 -14.67 21.04
C ALA A 77 -35.55 -14.79 20.41
N GLY A 78 -36.20 -15.92 20.66
CA GLY A 78 -37.41 -16.36 19.96
C GLY A 78 -38.70 -15.61 20.27
N ARG A 79 -39.69 -15.95 19.44
CA ARG A 79 -41.17 -16.00 19.62
C ARG A 79 -41.71 -16.09 18.19
N HIS A 80 -42.29 -17.16 17.64
CA HIS A 80 -43.10 -18.23 18.21
C HIS A 80 -43.97 -17.78 19.38
N SER A 81 -44.96 -16.95 19.07
CA SER A 81 -46.33 -17.11 19.57
C SER A 81 -47.21 -15.97 19.04
N LEU A 82 -48.35 -16.38 18.46
CA LEU A 82 -49.56 -15.66 18.07
C LEU A 82 -49.64 -15.23 16.61
#